data_AF-A0A5C7M3J3-F1
#
_entry.id   AF-A0A5C7M3J3-F1
#
_cell.length_a   1.000
_cell.length_b   1.000
_cell.length_c   1.000
_cell.angle_alpha   90.00
_cell.angle_beta   90.00
_cell.angle_gamma   90.00
#
_symmetry.space_group_name_H-M   'P 1'
#
loop_
_entity.id
_entity.type
_entity.pdbx_description
1 polymer ?
#
loop_
_entity_poly.entity_id
_entity_poly.type
_entity_poly.pdbx_seq_one_letter_code
_entity_poly.pdbx_strand_id
1 'polypeptide(L)'
;MKFYIASHSSNVYKVREAMAYVRSQGHEITCDWTQHIQALNEGHLSVPAWKICREDILGVDEAAAVIYLHTDKPSAGAWFEIGLAVGKGIPVAAIVGEQTKASMAALLDRFIFLNCQQWPTMEHSRFFIYQTIEEYLDQVRLESQHRRELLS
;
A
#
# COMPACT_ATOMS: atom_id res chain seq x y z
N MET A 1 -12.48 -6.24 1.98
CA MET A 1 -11.14 -6.64 2.49
C MET A 1 -10.56 -5.48 3.30
N LYS A 2 -9.54 -5.73 4.10
CA LYS A 2 -8.82 -4.69 4.84
C LYS A 2 -7.59 -4.25 4.05
N PHE A 3 -7.39 -2.95 3.88
CA PHE A 3 -6.25 -2.39 3.16
C PHE A 3 -5.51 -1.37 4.01
N TYR A 4 -4.19 -1.34 3.85
CA TYR A 4 -3.35 -0.23 4.29
C TYR A 4 -2.91 0.57 3.06
N ILE A 5 -2.92 1.90 3.12
CA ILE A 5 -2.48 2.75 2.01
C ILE A 5 -1.20 3.48 2.38
N ALA A 6 -0.08 3.08 1.78
CA ALA A 6 1.23 3.69 1.95
C ALA A 6 1.46 4.79 0.90
N SER A 7 2.02 5.94 1.29
CA SER A 7 2.46 6.98 0.34
C SER A 7 3.43 7.97 0.99
N HIS A 8 3.89 8.97 0.24
CA HIS A 8 4.62 10.10 0.80
C HIS A 8 3.67 11.07 1.53
N SER A 9 4.11 11.71 2.61
CA SER A 9 3.28 12.63 3.42
C SER A 9 2.79 13.86 2.64
N SER A 10 3.48 14.26 1.57
CA SER A 10 2.98 15.31 0.68
C SER A 10 1.78 14.89 -0.18
N ASN A 11 1.41 13.61 -0.18
CA ASN A 11 0.31 13.04 -0.97
C ASN A 11 -0.96 12.80 -0.15
N VAL A 12 -1.04 13.39 1.05
CA VAL A 12 -2.17 13.21 2.00
C VAL A 12 -3.54 13.36 1.34
N TYR A 13 -3.70 14.33 0.44
CA TYR A 13 -4.98 14.53 -0.26
C TYR A 13 -5.37 13.31 -1.11
N LYS A 14 -4.47 12.82 -1.98
CA LYS A 14 -4.75 11.64 -2.81
C LYS A 14 -4.90 10.38 -1.98
N VAL A 15 -4.18 10.27 -0.86
CA VAL A 15 -4.35 9.15 0.08
C VAL A 15 -5.75 9.16 0.68
N ARG A 16 -6.27 10.31 1.10
CA ARG A 16 -7.64 10.44 1.62
C ARG A 16 -8.68 10.11 0.55
N GLU A 17 -8.47 10.57 -0.69
CA GLU A 17 -9.33 10.20 -1.82
C GLU A 17 -9.34 8.69 -2.06
N ALA A 18 -8.15 8.06 -2.08
CA ALA A 18 -8.03 6.62 -2.23
C ALA A 18 -8.67 5.84 -1.08
N MET A 19 -8.48 6.28 0.17
CA MET A 19 -9.13 5.69 1.34
C MET A 19 -10.67 5.78 1.25
N ALA A 20 -11.20 6.94 0.83
CA ALA A 20 -12.63 7.12 0.61
C ALA A 20 -13.15 6.22 -0.51
N TYR A 21 -12.40 6.11 -1.61
CA TYR A 21 -12.75 5.24 -2.74
C TYR A 21 -12.77 3.76 -2.33
N VAL A 22 -11.72 3.26 -1.67
CA VAL A 22 -11.66 1.89 -1.13
C VAL A 22 -12.85 1.62 -0.20
N ARG A 23 -13.18 2.54 0.69
CA ARG A 23 -14.36 2.42 1.56
C ARG A 23 -15.67 2.36 0.78
N SER A 24 -15.81 3.16 -0.27
CA SER A 24 -17.00 3.16 -1.14
C SER A 24 -17.21 1.82 -1.87
N GLN A 25 -16.13 1.05 -2.08
CA GLN A 25 -16.19 -0.31 -2.62
C GLN A 25 -16.49 -1.39 -1.57
N GLY A 26 -16.86 -1.00 -0.34
CA GLY A 26 -17.18 -1.94 0.74
C GLY A 26 -15.95 -2.59 1.37
N HIS A 27 -14.82 -1.89 1.35
CA HIS A 27 -13.58 -2.33 1.98
C HIS A 27 -13.24 -1.46 3.19
N GLU A 28 -12.33 -1.96 4.04
CA GLU A 28 -11.91 -1.30 5.28
C GLU A 28 -10.48 -0.76 5.12
N ILE A 29 -10.20 0.36 5.78
CA ILE A 29 -8.85 0.92 5.90
C ILE A 29 -8.34 0.63 7.30
N THR A 30 -7.19 -0.02 7.42
CA THR A 30 -6.64 -0.48 8.71
C THR A 30 -6.04 0.64 9.55
N CYS A 31 -5.49 1.67 8.91
CA CYS A 31 -4.93 2.84 9.58
C CYS A 31 -5.09 4.10 8.70
N ASP A 32 -5.46 5.22 9.33
CA ASP A 32 -5.53 6.55 8.70
C ASP A 32 -4.43 7.47 9.25
N TRP A 33 -3.19 7.22 8.82
CA TRP A 33 -2.03 8.02 9.21
C TRP A 33 -2.12 9.49 8.76
N THR A 34 -3.04 9.84 7.86
CA THR A 34 -3.19 11.21 7.36
C THR A 34 -3.68 12.16 8.44
N GLN A 35 -4.32 11.65 9.49
CA GLN A 35 -4.74 12.43 10.66
C GLN A 35 -3.52 12.90 11.48
N HIS A 36 -2.50 12.05 11.60
CA HIS A 36 -1.26 12.38 12.30
C HIS A 36 -0.47 13.47 11.59
N ILE A 37 -0.39 13.42 10.26
CA ILE A 37 0.25 14.48 9.46
C ILE A 37 -0.48 15.81 9.59
N GLN A 38 -1.81 15.79 9.60
CA GLN A 38 -2.60 16.99 9.84
C GLN A 38 -2.33 17.57 11.24
N ALA A 39 -2.41 16.74 12.29
CA ALA A 39 -2.13 17.17 13.65
C ALA A 39 -0.71 17.71 13.83
N LEU A 40 0.28 17.11 13.15
CA LEU A 40 1.67 17.58 13.14
C LEU A 40 1.78 18.97 12.50
N ASN A 41 1.17 19.17 11.34
CA ASN A 41 1.21 20.45 10.63
C ASN A 41 0.49 21.58 11.39
N GLU A 42 -0.54 21.24 12.16
CA GLU A 42 -1.26 22.17 13.04
C GLU A 42 -0.53 22.43 14.37
N GLY A 43 0.59 21.74 14.65
CA GLY A 43 1.32 21.86 15.92
C GLY A 43 0.61 21.20 17.10
N HIS A 44 -0.37 20.33 16.83
CA HIS A 44 -1.22 19.67 17.83
C HIS A 44 -0.85 18.20 18.08
N LEU A 45 0.26 17.72 17.51
CA LEU A 45 0.68 16.33 17.70
C LEU A 45 1.13 16.11 19.15
N SER A 46 0.20 15.61 19.97
CA SER A 46 0.40 15.33 21.39
C SER A 46 0.93 13.92 21.66
N VAL A 47 0.97 13.06 20.63
CA VAL A 47 1.41 11.67 20.75
C VAL A 47 2.88 11.53 20.33
N PRO A 48 3.70 10.75 21.07
CA PRO A 48 5.06 10.46 20.66
C PRO A 48 5.14 9.74 19.31
N ALA A 49 6.15 10.05 18.49
CA ALA A 49 6.35 9.46 17.17
C ALA A 49 6.39 7.92 17.16
N TRP A 50 6.91 7.30 18.22
CA TRP A 50 6.94 5.82 18.32
C TRP A 50 5.56 5.20 18.43
N LYS A 51 4.54 5.91 18.97
CA LYS A 51 3.17 5.41 19.02
C LYS A 51 2.55 5.38 17.63
N ILE A 52 2.75 6.45 16.85
CA ILE A 52 2.31 6.55 15.46
C ILE A 52 2.94 5.42 14.63
N CYS A 53 4.25 5.24 14.73
CA CYS A 53 4.94 4.16 14.04
C CYS A 53 4.40 2.78 14.42
N ARG A 54 4.01 2.57 15.69
CA ARG A 54 3.37 1.32 16.12
C ARG A 54 1.99 1.12 15.50
N GLU A 55 1.21 2.19 15.35
CA GLU A 55 -0.09 2.15 14.66
C GLU A 55 0.08 1.82 13.17
N ASP A 56 1.09 2.38 12.51
CA ASP A 56 1.39 2.08 11.10
C ASP A 56 1.80 0.60 10.93
N ILE A 57 2.65 0.08 11.82
CA ILE A 57 3.05 -1.34 11.83
C ILE A 57 1.83 -2.26 12.00
N LEU A 58 0.93 -1.95 12.95
CA LEU A 58 -0.29 -2.72 13.15
C LEU A 58 -1.24 -2.60 11.96
N GLY A 59 -1.34 -1.41 11.38
CA GLY A 59 -2.12 -1.16 10.17
C GLY A 59 -1.66 -2.02 8.99
N VAL A 60 -0.35 -2.16 8.80
CA VAL A 60 0.21 -3.07 7.79
C VAL A 60 -0.06 -4.53 8.14
N ASP A 61 0.13 -4.93 9.41
CA ASP A 61 -0.03 -6.32 9.86
C ASP A 61 -1.46 -6.85 9.71
N GLU A 62 -2.46 -6.00 9.95
CA GLU A 62 -3.88 -6.35 9.82
C GLU A 62 -4.41 -6.27 8.38
N ALA A 63 -3.61 -5.75 7.45
CA ALA A 63 -4.04 -5.56 6.07
C ALA A 63 -4.00 -6.88 5.29
N ALA A 64 -5.04 -7.11 4.49
CA ALA A 64 -5.04 -8.19 3.51
C ALA A 64 -4.16 -7.85 2.29
N ALA A 65 -3.91 -6.57 2.04
CA ALA A 65 -2.93 -6.06 1.09
C ALA A 65 -2.54 -4.61 1.42
N VAL A 66 -1.33 -4.22 1.02
CA VAL A 66 -0.86 -2.83 1.05
C VAL A 66 -1.00 -2.21 -0.33
N ILE A 67 -1.62 -1.04 -0.41
CA ILE A 67 -1.68 -0.21 -1.61
C ILE A 67 -0.62 0.88 -1.48
N TYR A 68 0.38 0.88 -2.34
CA TYR A 68 1.37 1.94 -2.41
C TYR A 68 0.97 2.96 -3.49
N LEU A 69 0.59 4.17 -3.07
CA LEU A 69 0.36 5.27 -4.00
C LEU A 69 1.70 5.96 -4.30
N HIS A 70 2.21 5.71 -5.51
CA HIS A 70 3.50 6.23 -5.92
C HIS A 70 3.50 7.76 -6.03
N THR A 71 4.65 8.34 -5.72
CA THR A 71 4.96 9.76 -5.90
C THR A 71 6.38 9.91 -6.43
N ASP A 72 6.65 11.00 -7.14
CA ASP A 72 7.98 11.39 -7.59
C ASP A 72 8.99 11.65 -6.44
N LYS A 73 8.49 11.85 -5.21
CA LYS A 73 9.32 12.04 -4.01
C LYS A 73 9.70 10.73 -3.34
N PRO A 74 10.95 10.60 -2.85
CA PRO A 74 11.34 9.46 -2.02
C PRO A 74 10.61 9.51 -0.66
N SER A 75 10.09 8.36 -0.21
CA SER A 75 9.38 8.23 1.07
C SER A 75 9.95 7.09 1.90
N ALA A 76 10.81 7.40 2.87
CA ALA A 76 11.40 6.38 3.75
C ALA A 76 10.33 5.59 4.53
N GLY A 77 9.26 6.27 4.98
CA GLY A 77 8.13 5.64 5.66
C GLY A 77 7.40 4.63 4.76
N ALA A 78 7.03 5.04 3.54
CA ALA A 78 6.35 4.13 2.61
C ALA A 78 7.22 2.94 2.21
N TRP A 79 8.54 3.15 2.01
CA TRP A 79 9.46 2.04 1.73
C TRP A 79 9.62 1.07 2.91
N PHE A 80 9.61 1.58 4.14
CA PHE A 80 9.59 0.74 5.34
C PHE A 80 8.32 -0.11 5.41
N GLU A 81 7.15 0.48 5.18
CA GLU A 81 5.85 -0.22 5.18
C GLU A 81 5.76 -1.29 4.08
N ILE A 82 6.25 -0.98 2.88
CA ILE A 82 6.35 -1.94 1.77
C ILE A 82 7.27 -3.10 2.17
N GLY A 83 8.44 -2.81 2.73
CA GLY A 83 9.40 -3.82 3.18
C GLY A 83 8.81 -4.72 4.27
N LEU A 84 8.07 -4.13 5.22
CA LEU A 84 7.36 -4.85 6.27
C LEU A 84 6.30 -5.80 5.68
N ALA A 85 5.48 -5.30 4.76
CA ALA A 85 4.46 -6.10 4.08
C ALA A 85 5.08 -7.28 3.31
N VAL A 86 6.10 -7.01 2.50
CA VAL A 86 6.84 -8.03 1.73
C VAL A 86 7.46 -9.07 2.66
N GLY A 87 8.11 -8.65 3.76
CA GLY A 87 8.70 -9.57 4.74
C GLY A 87 7.67 -10.45 5.46
N LYS A 88 6.40 -10.03 5.51
CA LYS A 88 5.28 -10.79 6.08
C LYS A 88 4.49 -11.59 5.05
N GLY A 89 4.86 -11.53 3.76
CA GLY A 89 4.10 -12.15 2.68
C GLY A 89 2.75 -11.49 2.40
N ILE A 90 2.57 -10.24 2.84
CA ILE A 90 1.37 -9.44 2.56
C ILE A 90 1.51 -8.86 1.14
N PRO A 91 0.52 -9.06 0.25
CA PRO A 91 0.57 -8.54 -1.11
C PRO A 91 0.70 -7.02 -1.14
N VAL A 92 1.47 -6.50 -2.10
CA VAL A 92 1.63 -5.06 -2.34
C VAL A 92 1.15 -4.71 -3.74
N ALA A 93 0.27 -3.72 -3.86
CA ALA A 93 -0.19 -3.16 -5.12
C ALA A 93 0.33 -1.72 -5.26
N ALA A 94 1.25 -1.48 -6.19
CA ALA A 94 1.75 -0.16 -6.50
C ALA A 94 0.89 0.54 -7.56
N ILE A 95 0.35 1.70 -7.22
CA ILE A 95 -0.42 2.56 -8.12
C ILE A 95 0.50 3.65 -8.64
N VAL A 96 0.88 3.56 -9.91
CA VAL A 96 1.97 4.37 -10.48
C VAL A 96 1.51 5.50 -11.39
N GLY A 97 0.22 5.57 -11.77
CA GLY A 97 -0.30 6.58 -12.68
C GLY A 97 0.14 6.39 -14.15
N GLU A 98 -0.58 7.03 -15.08
CA GLU A 98 -0.40 6.84 -16.53
C GLU A 98 0.99 7.23 -17.05
N GLN A 99 1.59 8.31 -16.52
CA GLN A 99 2.85 8.86 -17.06
C GLN A 99 4.11 8.13 -16.60
N THR A 100 3.98 7.14 -15.72
CA THR A 100 5.11 6.58 -14.96
C THR A 100 5.18 5.05 -14.99
N LYS A 101 4.23 4.37 -15.66
CA LYS A 101 4.20 2.89 -15.69
C LYS A 101 5.49 2.28 -16.25
N ALA A 102 6.03 2.82 -17.35
CA ALA A 102 7.26 2.28 -17.96
C ALA A 102 8.53 2.54 -17.11
N SER A 103 8.65 3.74 -16.52
CA SER A 103 9.82 4.14 -15.72
C SER A 103 9.82 3.49 -14.33
N MET A 104 8.64 3.32 -13.73
CA MET A 104 8.47 2.69 -12.43
C MET A 104 8.51 1.17 -12.51
N ALA A 105 7.99 0.56 -13.58
CA ALA A 105 8.20 -0.85 -13.84
C ALA A 105 9.70 -1.18 -13.91
N ALA A 106 10.53 -0.33 -14.55
CA ALA A 106 11.98 -0.54 -14.58
C ALA A 106 12.69 -0.37 -13.22
N LEU A 107 12.20 0.54 -12.37
CA LEU A 107 12.73 0.79 -11.02
C LEU A 107 12.31 -0.31 -10.02
N LEU A 108 11.05 -0.70 -10.06
CA LEU A 108 10.49 -1.79 -9.26
C LEU A 108 11.01 -3.14 -9.74
N ASP A 109 11.16 -3.36 -11.04
CA ASP A 109 11.85 -4.55 -11.57
C ASP A 109 13.26 -4.61 -11.02
N ARG A 110 14.04 -3.52 -10.99
CA ARG A 110 15.36 -3.55 -10.35
C ARG A 110 15.29 -3.84 -8.85
N PHE A 111 14.34 -3.27 -8.13
CA PHE A 111 14.23 -3.46 -6.67
C PHE A 111 13.73 -4.85 -6.28
N ILE A 112 12.76 -5.39 -7.01
CA ILE A 112 12.16 -6.71 -6.81
C ILE A 112 13.10 -7.80 -7.34
N PHE A 113 13.67 -7.63 -8.54
CA PHE A 113 14.61 -8.58 -9.15
C PHE A 113 15.90 -8.75 -8.33
N LEU A 114 16.45 -7.67 -7.76
CA LEU A 114 17.65 -7.75 -6.92
C LEU A 114 17.39 -8.46 -5.59
N ASN A 115 16.19 -8.36 -5.02
CA ASN A 115 15.86 -8.97 -3.73
C ASN A 115 15.28 -10.39 -3.83
N CYS A 116 14.52 -10.71 -4.89
CA CYS A 116 13.91 -12.03 -5.08
C CYS A 116 14.91 -13.10 -5.56
N GLN A 117 16.01 -12.74 -6.23
CA GLN A 117 17.02 -13.74 -6.61
C GLN A 117 17.91 -14.20 -5.44
N GLN A 118 18.02 -13.43 -4.36
CA GLN A 118 18.89 -13.75 -3.24
C GLN A 118 18.17 -14.47 -2.10
N TRP A 119 16.85 -14.29 -1.93
CA TRP A 119 16.08 -14.85 -0.83
C TRP A 119 14.95 -15.80 -1.30
N PRO A 120 15.23 -17.12 -1.41
CA PRO A 120 14.26 -18.11 -1.89
C PRO A 120 13.03 -18.30 -0.97
N THR A 121 13.02 -17.74 0.24
CA THR A 121 11.84 -17.77 1.13
C THR A 121 10.76 -16.74 0.77
N MET A 122 10.99 -15.87 -0.23
CA MET A 122 10.04 -14.86 -0.69
C MET A 122 9.15 -15.33 -1.86
N GLU A 123 9.02 -16.65 -2.09
CA GLU A 123 8.18 -17.24 -3.17
C GLU A 123 6.70 -16.83 -3.12
N HIS A 124 6.24 -16.19 -2.04
CA HIS A 124 4.87 -15.71 -1.87
C HIS A 124 4.71 -14.19 -1.87
N SER A 125 5.79 -13.43 -1.98
CA SER A 125 5.73 -11.96 -1.96
C SER A 125 5.19 -11.44 -3.29
N ARG A 126 3.88 -11.20 -3.33
CA ARG A 126 3.18 -10.74 -4.53
C ARG A 126 3.21 -9.21 -4.60
N PHE A 127 4.10 -8.67 -5.42
CA PHE A 127 4.13 -7.25 -5.74
C PHE A 127 3.53 -7.04 -7.14
N PHE A 128 2.53 -6.19 -7.24
CA PHE A 128 1.80 -5.92 -8.49
C PHE A 128 1.83 -4.42 -8.81
N ILE A 129 1.76 -4.09 -10.10
CA ILE A 129 1.78 -2.70 -10.57
C ILE A 129 0.50 -2.43 -11.35
N TYR A 130 -0.22 -1.38 -10.96
CA TYR A 130 -1.44 -0.90 -11.58
C TYR A 130 -1.31 0.58 -11.95
N GLN A 131 -2.04 1.02 -12.95
CA GLN A 131 -2.12 2.44 -13.31
C GLN A 131 -2.96 3.21 -12.32
N THR A 132 -4.10 2.63 -11.93
CA THR A 132 -5.07 3.27 -11.05
C THR A 132 -5.54 2.31 -9.97
N ILE A 133 -6.15 2.86 -8.92
CA ILE A 133 -6.68 2.07 -7.81
C ILE A 133 -7.93 1.28 -8.22
N GLU A 134 -8.71 1.82 -9.15
CA GLU A 134 -9.87 1.18 -9.77
C GLU A 134 -9.46 -0.14 -10.46
N GLU A 135 -8.40 -0.10 -11.28
CA GLU A 135 -7.85 -1.29 -11.96
C GLU A 135 -7.51 -2.39 -10.96
N TYR A 136 -6.86 -2.01 -9.85
CA TYR A 136 -6.52 -2.95 -8.79
C TYR A 136 -7.76 -3.54 -8.11
N LEU A 137 -8.72 -2.70 -7.71
CA LEU A 137 -9.91 -3.18 -7.00
C LEU A 137 -10.84 -4.02 -7.88
N ASP A 138 -10.90 -3.73 -9.19
CA ASP A 138 -11.60 -4.60 -10.15
C ASP A 138 -10.96 -5.99 -10.21
N GLN A 139 -9.62 -6.08 -10.22
CA GLN A 139 -8.91 -7.36 -10.16
C GLN A 139 -9.21 -8.13 -8.86
N VAL A 140 -9.20 -7.44 -7.71
CA VAL A 140 -9.57 -8.03 -6.41
C VAL A 140 -11.00 -8.58 -6.43
N ARG A 141 -11.94 -7.85 -7.05
CA ARG A 141 -13.34 -8.30 -7.20
C ARG A 141 -13.43 -9.56 -8.05
N LEU A 142 -12.73 -9.60 -9.20
CA LEU A 142 -12.73 -10.75 -10.10
C LEU A 142 -12.15 -11.99 -9.44
N GLU A 143 -11.03 -11.86 -8.73
CA GLU A 143 -10.43 -12.98 -7.97
C GLU A 143 -11.36 -13.50 -6.88
N SER A 144 -12.08 -12.60 -6.21
CA SER A 144 -13.07 -12.96 -5.18
C SER A 144 -14.32 -13.63 -5.77
N GLN A 145 -14.72 -13.30 -7.00
CA GLN A 145 -15.80 -13.98 -7.72
C GLN A 145 -15.36 -15.38 -8.15
N HIS A 146 -14.21 -15.48 -8.82
CA HIS A 146 -13.67 -16.75 -9.30
C HIS A 146 -13.44 -17.74 -8.15
N ARG A 147 -12.93 -17.29 -7.00
CA ARG A 147 -12.77 -18.16 -5.82
C ARG A 147 -14.11 -18.67 -5.28
N ARG A 148 -15.19 -17.88 -5.37
CA ARG A 148 -16.52 -18.31 -4.93
C ARG A 148 -17.09 -19.38 -5.87
N GLU A 149 -16.90 -19.24 -7.17
CA GLU A 149 -17.34 -20.22 -8.17
C GLU A 149 -16.62 -21.57 -8.04
N LEU A 150 -15.33 -21.56 -7.70
CA LEU A 150 -14.57 -22.81 -7.47
C LEU A 150 -15.00 -23.55 -6.19
N LEU A 151 -15.68 -22.88 -5.26
CA LEU A 151 -16.09 -23.43 -3.97
C LEU A 151 -17.59 -23.78 -3.92
N SER A 152 -18.36 -23.49 -4.97
CA SER A 152 -19.77 -23.82 -5.13
C SER A 152 -19.98 -25.08 -5.95
#